data_AF-A0A0M9WPK2-F1
#
_entry.id   AF-A0A0M9WPK2-F1
#
_cell.length_a   1.000
_cell.length_b   1.000
_cell.length_c   1.000
_cell.angle_alpha   90.00
_cell.angle_beta   90.00
_cell.angle_gamma   90.00
#
_symmetry.space_group_name_H-M   'P 1'
#
loop_
_entity.id
_entity.type
_entity.pdbx_description
1 polymer ?
#
loop_
_entity_poly.entity_id
_entity_poly.type
_entity_poly.pdbx_seq_one_letter_code
_entity_poly.pdbx_strand_id
1 'polypeptide(L)'
;MSWLVLVVSGVLEAVWATALDRSRGFTRLVPTVVFVTALTASMAGLAYAMRRLPVGTSYAVWVGIGGVLTVVYAMATGNESVSAWKILFLTMIVGGVVGLKFVH
;
A
#
# COMPACT_ATOMS: atom_id res chain seq x y z
N MET A 1 15.56 10.86 -1.65
CA MET A 1 14.57 10.74 -2.73
C MET A 1 13.94 9.34 -2.80
N SER A 2 14.70 8.25 -2.80
CA SER A 2 14.16 6.88 -2.87
C SER A 2 13.09 6.55 -1.82
N TRP A 3 13.28 6.99 -0.56
CA TRP A 3 12.27 6.84 0.49
C TRP A 3 10.94 7.56 0.21
N LEU A 4 10.98 8.77 -0.35
CA LEU A 4 9.76 9.50 -0.71
C LEU A 4 9.02 8.77 -1.84
N VAL A 5 9.75 8.32 -2.86
CA VAL A 5 9.19 7.52 -3.96
C VAL A 5 8.59 6.22 -3.44
N LEU A 6 9.23 5.57 -2.47
CA LEU A 6 8.74 4.35 -1.83
C LEU A 6 7.41 4.60 -1.08
N VAL A 7 7.33 5.68 -0.31
CA VAL A 7 6.08 6.05 0.39
C VAL A 7 4.96 6.33 -0.61
N VAL A 8 5.22 7.13 -1.65
CA VAL A 8 4.24 7.42 -2.71
C VAL A 8 3.81 6.14 -3.43
N SER A 9 4.77 5.26 -3.72
CA SER A 9 4.52 3.94 -4.31
C SER A 9 3.61 3.08 -3.43
N GLY A 10 3.84 3.07 -2.10
CA GLY A 10 2.96 2.38 -1.15
C GLY A 10 1.57 3.02 -1.03
N VAL A 11 1.43 4.34 -1.17
CA VAL A 11 0.11 4.98 -1.24
C VAL A 11 -0.64 4.56 -2.51
N LEU A 12 0.05 4.52 -3.66
CA LEU A 12 -0.51 4.01 -4.91
C LEU A 12 -0.90 2.54 -4.81
N GLU A 13 -0.26 1.77 -3.93
CA GLU A 13 -0.65 0.40 -3.65
C GLU A 13 -2.08 0.32 -3.12
N ALA A 14 -2.40 1.15 -2.12
CA ALA A 14 -3.74 1.21 -1.58
C ALA A 14 -4.79 1.66 -2.62
N VAL A 15 -4.39 2.55 -3.54
CA VAL A 15 -5.26 3.00 -4.64
C VAL A 15 -5.59 1.85 -5.58
N TRP A 16 -4.58 1.11 -6.07
CA TRP A 16 -4.85 0.02 -7.01
C TRP A 16 -5.56 -1.15 -6.32
N ALA A 17 -5.25 -1.47 -5.06
CA ALA A 17 -5.91 -2.55 -4.31
C ALA A 17 -7.41 -2.27 -4.16
N THR A 18 -7.75 -1.03 -3.79
CA THR A 18 -9.14 -0.58 -3.70
C THR A 18 -9.83 -0.55 -5.06
N ALA A 19 -9.13 -0.10 -6.12
CA ALA A 19 -9.67 -0.07 -7.47
C ALA A 19 -9.93 -1.46 -8.04
N LEU A 20 -9.06 -2.43 -7.71
CA LEU A 20 -9.21 -3.84 -8.10
C LEU A 20 -10.49 -4.44 -7.53
N ASP A 21 -10.74 -4.26 -6.22
CA ASP A 21 -12.00 -4.68 -5.59
C ASP A 21 -13.22 -4.04 -6.29
N ARG A 22 -13.16 -2.73 -6.50
CA ARG A 22 -14.24 -1.98 -7.17
C ARG A 22 -14.45 -2.34 -8.64
N SER A 23 -13.46 -2.95 -9.31
CA SER A 23 -13.59 -3.40 -10.69
C SER A 23 -14.61 -4.52 -10.86
N ARG A 24 -14.98 -5.21 -9.77
CA ARG A 24 -15.86 -6.40 -9.76
C ARG A 24 -15.41 -7.42 -10.81
N GLY A 25 -14.18 -7.90 -10.68
CA GLY A 25 -13.60 -8.85 -11.63
C GLY A 25 -13.40 -8.25 -13.03
N PHE A 26 -12.94 -6.99 -13.10
CA PHE A 26 -12.68 -6.25 -14.34
C PHE A 26 -13.91 -5.91 -15.21
N THR A 27 -15.13 -6.09 -14.69
CA THR A 27 -16.37 -5.77 -15.42
C THR A 27 -16.62 -4.26 -15.53
N ARG A 28 -16.07 -3.46 -14.60
CA ARG A 28 -16.22 -1.99 -14.60
C ARG A 28 -14.98 -1.31 -15.16
N LEU A 29 -15.14 -0.63 -16.29
CA LEU A 29 -14.04 0.00 -17.04
C LEU A 29 -13.25 1.02 -16.21
N VAL A 30 -13.93 1.95 -15.55
CA VAL A 30 -13.26 3.05 -14.82
C VAL A 30 -12.37 2.54 -13.68
N PRO A 31 -12.86 1.70 -12.73
CA PRO A 31 -11.99 1.11 -11.71
C PRO A 31 -10.86 0.24 -12.29
N THR A 32 -11.10 -0.49 -13.39
CA THR A 32 -10.05 -1.27 -14.05
C THR A 32 -8.92 -0.39 -14.58
N VAL A 33 -9.24 0.74 -15.22
CA VAL A 33 -8.22 1.68 -15.72
C VAL A 33 -7.42 2.28 -14.55
N VAL A 34 -8.11 2.65 -13.46
CA VAL A 34 -7.43 3.14 -12.24
C VAL A 34 -6.52 2.07 -11.66
N PHE A 35 -6.98 0.82 -11.57
CA PHE A 35 -6.17 -0.31 -11.10
C PHE A 35 -4.89 -0.47 -11.94
N VAL A 36 -5.00 -0.58 -13.26
CA VAL A 36 -3.84 -0.83 -14.13
C VAL A 36 -2.82 0.31 -14.06
N THR A 37 -3.30 1.56 -14.09
CA THR A 37 -2.43 2.74 -14.06
C THR A 37 -1.74 2.90 -12.71
N ALA A 38 -2.49 2.79 -11.60
CA ALA A 38 -1.93 2.89 -10.25
C ALA A 38 -1.01 1.72 -9.91
N LEU A 39 -1.34 0.49 -10.34
CA LEU A 39 -0.46 -0.69 -10.19
C LEU A 39 0.87 -0.47 -10.89
N THR A 40 0.85 -0.04 -12.15
CA THR A 40 2.06 0.19 -12.94
C THR A 40 2.92 1.28 -12.30
N ALA A 41 2.31 2.40 -11.91
CA ALA A 41 3.02 3.50 -11.26
C ALA A 41 3.58 3.10 -9.88
N SER A 42 2.81 2.33 -9.09
CA SER A 42 3.24 1.79 -7.80
C SER A 42 4.46 0.88 -7.97
N MET A 43 4.38 -0.12 -8.86
CA MET A 43 5.48 -1.05 -9.16
C MET A 43 6.73 -0.32 -9.66
N ALA A 44 6.57 0.67 -10.55
CA ALA A 44 7.69 1.47 -11.04
C ALA A 44 8.38 2.26 -9.92
N GLY A 45 7.61 2.84 -9.00
CA GLY A 45 8.13 3.54 -7.83
C GLY A 45 8.89 2.61 -6.87
N LEU A 46 8.37 1.41 -6.62
CA LEU A 46 9.04 0.40 -5.81
C LEU A 46 10.37 -0.03 -6.46
N ALA A 47 10.34 -0.37 -7.75
CA ALA A 47 11.52 -0.74 -8.52
C ALA A 47 12.58 0.37 -8.50
N TYR A 48 12.17 1.64 -8.58
CA TYR A 48 13.08 2.78 -8.44
C TYR A 48 13.70 2.87 -7.04
N ALA A 49 12.90 2.69 -5.99
CA ALA A 49 13.38 2.75 -4.61
C ALA A 49 14.41 1.65 -4.32
N MET A 50 14.17 0.43 -4.83
CA MET A 50 15.04 -0.74 -4.68
C MET A 50 16.40 -0.60 -5.37
N ARG A 51 16.61 0.41 -6.24
CA ARG A 51 17.94 0.71 -6.79
C ARG A 51 18.93 1.21 -5.74
N ARG A 52 18.44 1.73 -4.61
CA ARG A 52 19.27 2.29 -3.53
C ARG A 52 18.97 1.72 -2.15
N LEU A 53 17.78 1.14 -1.97
CA LEU A 53 17.36 0.56 -0.71
C LEU A 53 17.39 -0.96 -0.79
N PRO A 54 17.72 -1.67 0.30
CA PRO A 54 17.63 -3.12 0.36
C PRO A 54 16.23 -3.60 -0.02
N VAL A 55 16.18 -4.72 -0.73
CA VAL A 55 14.93 -5.33 -1.22
C VAL A 55 13.98 -5.63 -0.06
N GLY A 56 14.49 -6.26 1.01
CA GLY A 56 13.68 -6.63 2.18
C GLY A 56 13.03 -5.42 2.85
N THR A 57 13.81 -4.38 3.14
CA THR A 57 13.30 -3.13 3.73
C THR A 57 12.30 -2.45 2.82
N SER A 58 12.61 -2.34 1.52
CA SER A 58 11.74 -1.69 0.54
C SER A 58 10.39 -2.39 0.44
N TYR A 59 10.40 -3.72 0.31
CA TYR A 59 9.18 -4.51 0.16
C TYR A 59 8.33 -4.47 1.44
N ALA A 60 8.94 -4.63 2.62
CA ALA A 60 8.22 -4.58 3.88
C ALA A 60 7.56 -3.21 4.13
N VAL A 61 8.28 -2.12 3.84
CA VAL A 61 7.73 -0.76 3.96
C VAL A 61 6.61 -0.53 2.95
N TRP A 62 6.80 -0.95 1.70
CA TRP A 62 5.81 -0.81 0.63
C TRP A 62 4.49 -1.50 0.99
N VAL A 63 4.53 -2.82 1.23
CA VAL A 63 3.36 -3.62 1.63
C VAL A 63 2.74 -3.09 2.92
N GLY A 64 3.57 -2.68 3.89
CA GLY A 64 3.08 -2.16 5.15
C GLY A 64 2.27 -0.87 5.00
N ILE A 65 2.74 0.07 4.17
CA ILE A 65 2.01 1.31 3.86
C ILE A 65 0.74 0.99 3.07
N GLY A 66 0.86 0.20 2.00
CA GLY A 66 -0.26 -0.15 1.13
C GLY A 66 -1.37 -0.89 1.88
N GLY A 67 -1.01 -1.93 2.63
CA GLY A 67 -1.94 -2.71 3.43
C GLY A 67 -2.64 -1.87 4.50
N VAL A 68 -1.90 -1.07 5.27
CA VAL A 68 -2.50 -0.24 6.33
C VAL A 68 -3.47 0.79 5.74
N LEU A 69 -3.07 1.50 4.68
CA LEU A 69 -3.93 2.50 4.04
C LEU A 69 -5.17 1.86 3.40
N THR A 70 -5.04 0.67 2.81
CA THR A 70 -6.19 -0.05 2.23
C THR A 70 -7.22 -0.39 3.29
N VAL A 71 -6.79 -0.94 4.43
CA VAL A 71 -7.71 -1.31 5.52
C VAL A 71 -8.31 -0.07 6.18
N VAL A 72 -7.50 0.97 6.41
CA VAL A 72 -7.99 2.27 6.94
C VAL A 72 -9.04 2.87 6.01
N TYR A 73 -8.79 2.85 4.70
CA TYR A 73 -9.74 3.34 3.71
C TYR A 73 -11.03 2.51 3.70
N ALA A 74 -10.94 1.18 3.74
CA ALA A 74 -12.10 0.29 3.79
C ALA A 74 -12.96 0.51 5.04
N MET A 75 -12.33 0.73 6.19
CA MET A 75 -13.01 1.11 7.43
C MET A 75 -13.68 2.49 7.31
N ALA A 76 -12.99 3.48 6.74
CA ALA A 76 -13.51 4.83 6.58
C ALA A 76 -14.70 4.90 5.60
N THR A 77 -14.73 4.06 4.56
CA THR A 77 -15.85 3.99 3.61
C THR A 77 -16.99 3.08 4.07
N GLY A 78 -16.88 2.44 5.24
CA GLY A 78 -17.88 1.51 5.75
C GLY A 78 -17.93 0.16 5.04
N ASN A 79 -16.93 -0.16 4.20
CA ASN A 79 -16.83 -1.46 3.54
C ASN A 79 -16.38 -2.55 4.52
N GLU A 80 -15.73 -2.17 5.62
CA GLU A 80 -15.19 -3.08 6.60
C GLU A 80 -15.45 -2.58 8.03
N SER A 81 -15.78 -3.49 8.95
CA SER A 81 -16.04 -3.13 10.34
C SER A 81 -14.77 -2.75 11.09
N VAL A 82 -14.86 -1.65 11.84
CA VAL A 82 -13.82 -1.22 12.78
C VAL A 82 -13.81 -2.17 13.97
N SER A 83 -12.63 -2.69 14.29
CA SER A 83 -12.42 -3.58 15.44
C SER A 83 -11.14 -3.17 16.18
N ALA A 84 -11.19 -3.17 17.51
CA ALA A 84 -10.03 -2.88 18.35
C ALA A 84 -8.84 -3.80 18.02
N TRP A 85 -9.11 -5.06 17.69
CA TRP A 85 -8.07 -6.01 17.27
C TRP A 85 -7.42 -5.63 15.94
N LYS A 86 -8.21 -5.15 14.95
CA LYS A 86 -7.65 -4.67 13.67
C LYS A 86 -6.76 -3.45 13.90
N ILE A 87 -7.20 -2.50 14.73
CA ILE A 87 -6.41 -1.31 15.06
C ILE A 87 -5.09 -1.70 15.73
N LEU A 88 -5.11 -2.66 16.67
CA LEU A 88 -3.90 -3.17 17.32
C LEU A 88 -2.91 -3.74 16.29
N PHE A 89 -3.35 -4.66 15.43
CA PHE A 89 -2.48 -5.29 14.44
C PHE A 89 -1.98 -4.31 13.37
N LEU A 90 -2.82 -3.36 12.93
CA LEU A 90 -2.37 -2.29 12.03
C LEU A 90 -1.29 -1.42 12.68
N THR A 91 -1.43 -1.10 13.96
CA THR A 91 -0.42 -0.34 14.71
C THR A 91 0.88 -1.13 14.83
N MET A 92 0.82 -2.45 15.03
CA MET A 92 2.01 -3.31 15.02
C MET A 92 2.71 -3.33 13.65
N ILE A 93 1.96 -3.38 12.55
CA ILE A 93 2.51 -3.29 11.19
C ILE A 93 3.25 -1.95 11.01
N VAL A 94 2.61 -0.84 11.37
CA VAL A 94 3.23 0.50 11.31
C VAL A 94 4.49 0.55 12.16
N GLY A 95 4.46 0.02 13.38
CA GLY A 95 5.62 -0.06 14.26
C GLY A 95 6.77 -0.86 13.65
N GLY A 96 6.48 -2.01 13.03
CA GLY A 96 7.47 -2.84 12.32
C GLY A 96 8.10 -2.14 11.12
N VAL A 97 7.27 -1.46 10.30
CA VAL A 97 7.73 -0.65 9.14
C VAL A 97 8.65 0.47 9.59
N VAL A 98 8.26 1.20 10.64
CA VAL A 98 9.07 2.28 11.22
C VAL A 98 10.37 1.74 11.80
N GLY A 99 10.32 0.62 12.52
CA GLY A 99 11.51 -0.05 13.07
C GLY A 99 12.51 -0.45 11.99
N LEU A 100 12.04 -1.03 10.87
CA LEU A 100 12.89 -1.39 9.74
C LEU A 100 13.63 -0.20 9.12
N LYS A 101 13.01 0.98 9.12
CA LYS A 101 13.64 2.23 8.67
C LYS A 101 14.74 2.74 9.61
N PHE A 102 14.74 2.35 10.88
CA PHE A 102 15.80 2.76 11.82
C PHE A 102 17.00 1.82 11.84
N VAL A 103 16.82 0.58 11.38
CA VAL A 103 17.88 -0.43 11.32
C VAL A 103 18.59 -0.44 9.97
N HIS A 104 18.10 0.30 8.97
CA HIS A 104 18.68 0.46 7.62
C HIS A 104 18.53 1.89 7.10
#